data_AF-A0A212JRZ8-F1
#
_entry.id   AF-A0A212JRZ8-F1
#
_cell.length_a   1.000
_cell.length_b   1.000
_cell.length_c   1.000
_cell.angle_alpha   90.00
_cell.angle_beta   90.00
_cell.angle_gamma   90.00
#
_symmetry.space_group_name_H-M   'P 1'
#
loop_
_entity.id
_entity.type
_entity.pdbx_description
1 polymer ?
#
loop_
_entity_poly.entity_id
_entity_poly.type
_entity_poly.pdbx_seq_one_letter_code
_entity_poly.pdbx_strand_id
1 'polypeptide(L)'
;MKKILLLLFILASSSATYAQTGDESLYYNNIEVYKDLQLSSGQAAQIKELKREVKKQFQAIGRDRTISGYEKGQRKRALALKHKSDIEKILTKNQINTFEYKYGKMSKNDGLKDIIGDTYEHKLETLEKRYEAEKDAIEDNDSLSKSEKKVRLESLKDTYKSQKESLKREKKSAKNAFS
;
A
#
# COMPACT_ATOMS: atom_id res chain seq x y z
N MET A 1 -28.37 1.13 -48.49
CA MET A 1 -28.04 2.40 -47.81
C MET A 1 -27.60 2.09 -46.38
N LYS A 2 -26.36 2.48 -46.08
CA LYS A 2 -25.74 2.80 -44.79
C LYS A 2 -26.47 2.34 -43.51
N LYS A 3 -25.79 1.49 -42.74
CA LYS A 3 -25.53 1.68 -41.29
C LYS A 3 -24.35 0.80 -40.88
N ILE A 4 -23.16 1.35 -41.07
CA ILE A 4 -21.90 0.87 -40.48
C ILE A 4 -21.99 1.24 -39.00
N LEU A 5 -22.13 0.26 -38.11
CA LEU A 5 -21.98 0.49 -36.67
C LEU A 5 -20.50 0.32 -36.34
N LEU A 6 -19.80 1.45 -36.32
CA LEU A 6 -18.39 1.54 -35.99
C LEU A 6 -18.27 1.53 -34.45
N LEU A 7 -18.04 0.35 -33.87
CA LEU A 7 -17.79 0.18 -32.44
C LEU A 7 -16.35 0.59 -32.14
N LEU A 8 -16.16 1.85 -31.74
CA LEU A 8 -14.90 2.39 -31.25
C LEU A 8 -14.57 1.75 -29.89
N PHE A 9 -13.68 0.78 -29.90
CA PHE A 9 -13.05 0.22 -28.72
C PHE A 9 -12.04 1.26 -28.18
N ILE A 10 -12.50 2.17 -27.33
CA ILE A 10 -11.59 3.03 -26.57
C ILE A 10 -11.02 2.16 -25.44
N LEU A 11 -9.93 1.46 -25.73
CA LEU A 11 -8.99 0.99 -24.72
C LEU A 11 -8.36 2.24 -24.07
N ALA A 12 -9.10 2.86 -23.14
CA ALA A 12 -8.48 3.70 -22.14
C ALA A 12 -7.74 2.75 -21.18
N SER A 13 -6.53 2.34 -21.58
CA SER A 13 -5.52 1.92 -20.61
C SER A 13 -5.18 3.15 -19.78
N SER A 14 -6.06 3.49 -18.84
CA SER A 14 -5.70 4.25 -17.66
C SER A 14 -4.77 3.34 -16.86
N SER A 15 -3.52 3.23 -17.32
CA SER A 15 -2.42 3.09 -16.40
C SER A 15 -2.56 4.29 -15.49
N ALA A 16 -3.27 4.09 -14.37
CA ALA A 16 -3.21 4.99 -13.25
C ALA A 16 -1.73 5.07 -12.92
N THR A 17 -1.10 6.12 -13.44
CA THR A 17 0.14 6.61 -12.91
C THR A 17 -0.20 7.03 -11.50
N TYR A 18 -0.17 6.07 -10.57
CA TYR A 18 0.18 6.34 -9.19
C TYR A 18 1.63 6.82 -9.17
N ALA A 19 1.87 7.94 -9.85
CA ALA A 19 2.95 8.83 -9.56
C ALA A 19 2.52 9.59 -8.30
N GLN A 20 2.49 8.86 -7.17
CA GLN A 20 2.85 9.51 -5.92
C GLN A 20 4.29 9.96 -6.13
N THR A 21 4.40 11.25 -6.40
CA THR A 21 5.58 12.09 -6.33
C THR A 21 6.58 11.55 -5.32
N GLY A 22 7.84 11.42 -5.74
CA GLY A 22 8.94 10.82 -4.98
C GLY A 22 9.41 11.60 -3.76
N ASP A 23 8.49 12.15 -2.98
CA ASP A 23 8.76 12.59 -1.61
C ASP A 23 8.46 11.40 -0.69
N GLU A 24 9.42 10.47 -0.66
CA GLU A 24 9.43 9.38 0.29
C GLU A 24 9.62 9.99 1.67
N SER A 25 8.54 10.07 2.45
CA SER A 25 8.53 10.55 3.83
C SER A 25 9.28 9.59 4.75
N LEU A 26 10.59 9.49 4.56
CA LEU A 26 11.49 8.78 5.46
C LEU A 26 11.49 9.55 6.78
N TYR A 27 11.17 8.87 7.87
CA TYR A 27 11.01 9.49 9.19
C TYR A 27 12.21 10.36 9.61
N TYR A 28 13.43 9.93 9.27
CA TYR A 28 14.68 10.69 9.52
C TYR A 28 15.16 11.49 8.30
N ASN A 29 14.24 12.05 7.51
CA ASN A 29 14.64 12.79 6.32
C ASN A 29 15.51 14.00 6.69
N ASN A 30 16.69 14.08 6.08
CA ASN A 30 17.67 15.14 6.30
C ASN A 30 18.25 15.21 7.72
N ILE A 31 18.19 14.11 8.48
CA ILE A 31 18.78 14.06 9.83
C ILE A 31 20.27 14.43 9.84
N GLU A 32 20.99 14.19 8.73
CA GLU A 32 22.41 14.50 8.59
C GLU A 32 22.73 16.01 8.65
N VAL A 33 21.73 16.90 8.50
CA VAL A 33 21.93 18.36 8.59
C VAL A 33 21.45 18.98 9.90
N TYR A 34 20.91 18.17 10.82
CA TYR A 34 20.37 18.64 12.10
C TYR A 34 21.50 18.91 13.10
N LYS A 35 21.87 20.19 13.24
CA LYS A 35 23.00 20.65 14.07
C LYS A 35 22.84 20.30 15.55
N ASP A 36 21.61 20.27 16.02
CA ASP A 36 21.24 19.99 17.40
C ASP A 36 21.38 18.52 17.81
N LEU A 37 21.49 17.61 16.85
CA LEU A 37 21.80 16.21 17.12
C LEU A 37 23.29 15.95 17.32
N GLN A 38 24.15 16.93 17.01
CA GLN A 38 25.60 16.84 17.19
C GLN A 38 26.17 15.51 16.67
N LEU A 39 25.78 15.11 15.45
CA LEU A 39 26.25 13.88 14.84
C LEU A 39 27.78 13.92 14.70
N SER A 40 28.44 12.80 15.03
CA SER A 40 29.84 12.66 14.69
C SER A 40 30.03 12.63 13.17
N SER A 41 31.21 12.98 12.69
CA SER A 41 31.53 12.89 11.25
C SER A 41 31.32 11.47 10.70
N GLY A 42 31.63 10.45 11.50
CA GLY A 42 31.37 9.05 11.17
C GLY A 42 29.89 8.73 11.05
N GLN A 43 29.06 9.16 12.01
CA GLN A 43 27.61 8.96 11.95
C GLN A 43 26.99 9.66 10.73
N ALA A 44 27.36 10.92 10.48
CA ALA A 44 26.86 11.68 9.33
C ALA A 44 27.23 11.02 7.99
N ALA A 45 28.46 10.49 7.88
CA ALA A 45 28.90 9.77 6.69
C ALA A 45 28.09 8.47 6.47
N GLN A 46 27.88 7.67 7.53
CA GLN A 46 27.09 6.44 7.47
C GLN A 46 25.64 6.70 7.07
N ILE A 47 25.00 7.72 7.66
CA ILE A 47 23.62 8.12 7.36
C ILE A 47 23.49 8.55 5.90
N LYS A 48 24.44 9.37 5.40
CA LYS A 48 24.41 9.85 4.02
C LYS A 48 24.53 8.71 3.01
N GLU A 49 25.37 7.72 3.30
CA GLU A 49 25.51 6.55 2.42
C GLU A 49 24.27 5.66 2.46
N LEU A 50 23.72 5.40 3.65
CA LEU A 50 22.47 4.67 3.81
C LEU A 50 21.32 5.34 3.03
N LYS A 51 21.18 6.67 3.11
CA LYS A 51 20.18 7.45 2.37
C LYS A 51 20.31 7.29 0.85
N ARG A 52 21.54 7.27 0.33
CA ARG A 52 21.78 7.05 -1.11
C ARG A 52 21.36 5.66 -1.54
N GLU A 53 21.69 4.64 -0.75
CA GLU A 53 21.33 3.26 -1.05
C GLU A 53 19.82 3.05 -1.02
N VAL A 54 19.17 3.54 0.03
CA VAL A 54 17.70 3.49 0.16
C VAL A 54 17.02 4.18 -1.01
N LYS A 55 17.49 5.37 -1.44
CA LYS A 55 16.97 6.06 -2.63
C LYS A 55 17.05 5.20 -3.90
N LYS A 56 18.14 4.46 -4.11
CA LYS A 56 18.27 3.55 -5.27
C LYS A 56 17.25 2.41 -5.17
N GLN A 57 17.07 1.82 -4.00
CA GLN A 57 16.12 0.72 -3.77
C GLN A 57 14.68 1.17 -4.01
N PHE A 58 14.32 2.35 -3.51
CA PHE A 58 13.02 2.96 -3.77
C PHE A 58 12.75 3.20 -5.25
N GLN A 59 13.75 3.68 -5.99
CA GLN A 59 13.67 3.84 -7.45
C GLN A 59 13.53 2.49 -8.16
N ALA A 60 14.26 1.47 -7.71
CA ALA A 60 14.15 0.12 -8.26
C ALA A 60 12.73 -0.44 -8.09
N ILE A 61 12.15 -0.33 -6.89
CA ILE A 61 10.75 -0.72 -6.63
C ILE A 61 9.79 0.07 -7.53
N GLY A 62 9.99 1.39 -7.68
CA GLY A 62 9.13 2.23 -8.52
C GLY A 62 9.16 1.83 -10.00
N ARG A 63 10.34 1.46 -10.51
CA ARG A 63 10.57 1.09 -11.92
C ARG A 63 10.21 -0.37 -12.24
N ASP A 64 10.08 -1.23 -11.23
CA ASP A 64 9.74 -2.63 -11.42
C ASP A 64 8.36 -2.77 -12.10
N ARG A 65 8.32 -3.36 -13.29
CA ARG A 65 7.08 -3.55 -14.07
C ARG A 65 6.39 -4.87 -13.77
N THR A 66 7.03 -5.75 -12.99
CA THR A 66 6.53 -7.09 -12.67
C THR A 66 5.58 -7.10 -11.48
N ILE A 67 5.55 -6.01 -10.71
CA ILE A 67 4.74 -5.88 -9.50
C ILE A 67 3.67 -4.79 -9.65
N SER A 68 2.52 -5.06 -9.05
CA SER A 68 1.38 -4.14 -9.00
C SER A 68 1.69 -2.86 -8.22
N GLY A 69 0.89 -1.81 -8.42
CA GLY A 69 1.00 -0.57 -7.65
C GLY A 69 0.86 -0.80 -6.13
N TYR A 70 -0.02 -1.72 -5.75
CA TYR A 70 -0.19 -2.14 -4.36
C TYR A 70 1.09 -2.77 -3.79
N GLU A 71 1.69 -3.73 -4.50
CA GLU A 71 2.94 -4.38 -4.08
C GLU A 71 4.10 -3.39 -4.00
N LYS A 72 4.17 -2.41 -4.93
CA LYS A 72 5.13 -1.30 -4.84
C LYS A 72 4.96 -0.54 -3.54
N GLY A 73 3.73 -0.14 -3.22
CA GLY A 73 3.41 0.55 -1.96
C GLY A 73 3.87 -0.24 -0.74
N GLN A 74 3.57 -1.55 -0.69
CA GLN A 74 3.99 -2.42 0.42
C GLN A 74 5.51 -2.51 0.55
N ARG A 75 6.22 -2.75 -0.55
CA ARG A 75 7.69 -2.83 -0.55
C ARG A 75 8.33 -1.51 -0.14
N LYS A 76 7.79 -0.38 -0.59
CA LYS A 76 8.23 0.97 -0.23
C LYS A 76 8.04 1.27 1.26
N ARG A 77 6.89 0.91 1.85
CA ARG A 77 6.65 1.07 3.30
C ARG A 77 7.57 0.19 4.15
N ALA A 78 7.73 -1.07 3.76
CA ALA A 78 8.67 -1.99 4.41
C ALA A 78 10.10 -1.45 4.37
N LEU A 79 10.52 -0.90 3.23
CA LEU A 79 11.83 -0.25 3.08
C LEU A 79 11.97 1.00 3.96
N ALA A 80 10.93 1.83 4.07
CA ALA A 80 10.93 2.99 4.97
C ALA A 80 11.10 2.60 6.44
N LEU A 81 10.42 1.54 6.89
CA LEU A 81 10.55 1.00 8.26
C LEU A 81 11.95 0.43 8.51
N LYS A 82 12.50 -0.30 7.55
CA LYS A 82 13.89 -0.79 7.63
C LYS A 82 14.87 0.38 7.71
N HIS A 83 14.71 1.39 6.86
CA HIS A 83 15.56 2.58 6.88
C HIS A 83 15.52 3.29 8.24
N LYS A 84 14.33 3.48 8.83
CA LYS A 84 14.19 4.01 10.19
C LYS A 84 14.99 3.20 11.20
N SER A 85 14.83 1.88 11.19
CA SER A 85 15.56 0.99 12.11
C SER A 85 17.07 1.02 11.91
N ASP A 86 17.54 1.16 10.67
CA ASP A 86 18.97 1.23 10.38
C ASP A 86 19.59 2.56 10.81
N ILE A 87 18.86 3.68 10.69
CA ILE A 87 19.29 4.98 11.25
C ILE A 87 19.35 4.92 12.78
N GLU A 88 18.35 4.33 13.44
CA GLU A 88 18.34 4.18 14.92
C GLU A 88 19.54 3.40 15.46
N LYS A 89 20.12 2.48 14.69
CA LYS A 89 21.35 1.76 15.07
C LYS A 89 22.61 2.62 15.00
N ILE A 90 22.59 3.69 14.18
CA ILE A 90 23.72 4.62 14.04
C ILE A 90 23.68 5.68 15.13
N LEU A 91 22.48 6.08 15.54
CA LEU A 91 22.27 7.13 16.54
C LEU A 91 22.44 6.61 17.97
N THR A 92 22.84 7.51 18.86
CA THR A 92 22.76 7.26 20.31
C THR A 92 21.32 7.43 20.80
N LYS A 93 21.01 6.84 21.95
CA LYS A 93 19.69 7.00 22.60
C LYS A 93 19.35 8.47 22.87
N ASN A 94 20.33 9.29 23.26
CA ASN A 94 20.12 10.72 23.46
C ASN A 94 19.77 11.43 22.15
N GLN A 95 20.47 11.13 21.06
CA GLN A 95 20.16 11.70 19.74
C GLN A 95 18.76 11.33 19.26
N ILE A 96 18.33 10.09 19.47
CA ILE A 96 16.97 9.64 19.17
C ILE A 96 15.95 10.44 20.01
N ASN A 97 16.15 10.55 21.32
CA ASN A 97 15.25 11.30 22.19
C ASN A 97 15.18 12.79 21.83
N THR A 98 16.32 13.42 21.52
CA THR A 98 16.37 14.82 21.07
C THR A 98 15.59 14.99 19.77
N PHE A 99 15.76 14.07 18.82
CA PHE A 99 15.01 14.08 17.57
C PHE A 99 13.52 13.95 17.83
N GLU A 100 13.09 12.92 18.56
CA GLU A 100 11.66 12.65 18.83
C GLU A 100 11.00 13.80 19.58
N TYR A 101 11.70 14.44 20.52
CA TYR A 101 11.19 15.59 21.27
C TYR A 101 10.97 16.82 20.38
N LYS A 102 11.87 17.10 19.43
CA LYS A 102 11.82 18.30 18.60
C LYS A 102 11.01 18.15 17.32
N TYR A 103 11.13 16.99 16.68
CA TYR A 103 10.58 16.74 15.35
C TYR A 103 9.40 15.76 15.36
N GLY A 104 9.05 15.25 16.54
CA GLY A 104 7.93 14.35 16.75
C GLY A 104 8.33 12.88 16.66
N LYS A 105 7.56 12.04 17.36
CA LYS A 105 7.73 10.59 17.39
C LYS A 105 6.84 9.92 16.35
N MET A 106 7.41 9.08 15.49
CA MET A 106 6.63 8.10 14.75
C MET A 106 6.50 6.86 15.64
N SER A 107 5.26 6.49 16.00
CA SER A 107 5.07 5.22 16.68
C SER A 107 5.46 4.09 15.73
N LYS A 108 6.25 3.14 16.21
CA LYS A 108 6.58 1.91 15.46
C LYS A 108 5.32 1.19 14.96
N ASN A 109 4.24 1.34 15.72
CA ASN A 109 2.96 0.73 15.43
C ASN A 109 2.17 1.46 14.35
N ASP A 110 2.43 2.75 14.09
CA ASP A 110 1.68 3.52 13.08
C ASP A 110 1.99 3.00 11.68
N GLY A 111 3.27 2.79 11.36
CA GLY A 111 3.67 2.21 10.07
C GLY A 111 3.17 0.78 9.87
N LEU A 112 3.07 -0.02 10.93
CA LEU A 112 2.49 -1.37 10.87
C LEU A 112 0.96 -1.31 10.68
N LYS A 113 0.28 -0.40 11.35
CA LYS A 113 -1.16 -0.16 11.19
C LYS A 113 -1.51 0.27 9.78
N ASP A 114 -0.67 1.06 9.13
CA ASP A 114 -0.84 1.46 7.74
C ASP A 114 -0.70 0.27 6.79
N ILE A 115 0.39 -0.51 6.92
CA ILE A 115 0.61 -1.73 6.14
C ILE A 115 -0.57 -2.72 6.27
N ILE A 116 -1.06 -2.90 7.49
CA ILE A 116 -2.25 -3.72 7.76
C ILE A 116 -3.48 -3.11 7.09
N GLY A 117 -3.67 -1.80 7.23
CA GLY A 117 -4.76 -1.04 6.61
C GLY A 117 -4.83 -1.28 5.10
N ASP A 118 -3.72 -1.01 4.41
CA ASP A 118 -3.59 -1.22 2.97
C ASP A 118 -3.87 -2.68 2.59
N THR A 119 -3.38 -3.64 3.38
CA THR A 119 -3.59 -5.08 3.11
C THR A 119 -5.06 -5.45 3.09
N TYR A 120 -5.82 -5.02 4.09
CA TYR A 120 -7.25 -5.32 4.14
C TYR A 120 -8.04 -4.50 3.12
N GLU A 121 -7.62 -3.27 2.80
CA GLU A 121 -8.23 -2.47 1.73
C GLU A 121 -8.05 -3.15 0.36
N HIS A 122 -6.86 -3.65 0.05
CA HIS A 122 -6.61 -4.41 -1.17
C HIS A 122 -7.42 -5.73 -1.22
N LYS A 123 -7.54 -6.45 -0.09
CA LYS A 123 -8.39 -7.65 0.00
C LYS A 123 -9.86 -7.32 -0.26
N LEU A 124 -10.36 -6.21 0.28
CA LEU A 124 -11.73 -5.74 0.06
C LEU A 124 -11.97 -5.36 -1.40
N GLU A 125 -11.04 -4.62 -2.01
CA GLU A 125 -11.12 -4.25 -3.43
C GLU A 125 -11.10 -5.50 -4.33
N THR A 126 -10.24 -6.48 -4.02
CA THR A 126 -10.17 -7.75 -4.75
C THR A 126 -11.47 -8.54 -4.62
N LEU A 127 -12.06 -8.56 -3.42
CA LEU A 127 -13.36 -9.19 -3.17
C LEU A 127 -14.48 -8.52 -3.98
N GLU A 128 -14.50 -7.18 -4.03
CA GLU A 128 -15.47 -6.42 -4.82
C GLU A 128 -15.35 -6.70 -6.31
N LYS A 129 -14.13 -6.68 -6.86
CA LYS A 129 -13.88 -7.03 -8.27
C LYS A 129 -14.34 -8.43 -8.62
N ARG A 130 -14.08 -9.40 -7.73
CA ARG A 130 -14.51 -10.78 -7.93
C ARG A 130 -16.03 -10.91 -7.91
N TYR A 131 -16.68 -10.26 -6.95
CA TYR A 131 -18.14 -10.26 -6.86
C TYR A 131 -18.80 -9.71 -8.12
N GLU A 132 -18.35 -8.57 -8.63
CA GLU A 132 -18.90 -8.02 -9.89
C GLU A 132 -18.63 -8.94 -11.08
N ALA A 133 -17.42 -9.49 -11.21
CA ALA A 133 -17.09 -10.42 -12.30
C ALA A 133 -17.94 -11.71 -12.27
N GLU A 134 -18.16 -12.28 -11.08
CA GLU A 134 -19.00 -13.47 -10.92
C GLU A 134 -20.48 -13.16 -11.14
N LYS A 135 -20.93 -11.98 -10.72
CA LYS A 135 -22.29 -11.49 -10.97
C LYS A 135 -22.55 -11.36 -12.46
N ASP A 136 -21.67 -10.67 -13.18
CA ASP A 136 -21.77 -10.50 -14.64
C ASP A 136 -21.75 -11.86 -15.33
N ALA A 137 -20.86 -12.78 -14.92
CA ALA A 137 -20.80 -14.13 -15.47
C ALA A 137 -22.09 -14.95 -15.23
N ILE A 138 -22.83 -14.72 -14.14
CA ILE A 138 -24.14 -15.37 -13.91
C ILE A 138 -25.22 -14.72 -14.78
N GLU A 139 -25.22 -13.39 -14.89
CA GLU A 139 -26.18 -12.63 -15.66
C GLU A 139 -26.08 -12.93 -17.16
N ASP A 140 -24.87 -13.07 -17.68
CA ASP A 140 -24.58 -13.35 -19.09
C ASP A 140 -24.67 -14.84 -19.47
N ASN A 141 -24.93 -15.72 -18.51
CA ASN A 141 -24.96 -17.16 -18.79
C ASN A 141 -26.29 -17.59 -19.42
N ASP A 142 -26.32 -17.78 -20.75
CA ASP A 142 -27.50 -18.22 -21.50
C ASP A 142 -27.97 -19.66 -21.16
N SER A 143 -27.12 -20.48 -20.55
CA SER A 143 -27.51 -21.84 -20.14
C SER A 143 -28.33 -21.88 -18.85
N LEU A 144 -28.49 -20.74 -18.17
CA LEU A 144 -29.24 -20.65 -16.92
C LEU A 144 -30.62 -20.04 -17.15
N SER A 145 -31.64 -20.68 -16.61
CA SER A 145 -32.97 -20.09 -16.51
C SER A 145 -32.96 -18.86 -15.59
N LYS A 146 -33.97 -17.99 -15.74
CA LYS A 146 -34.14 -16.81 -14.89
C LYS A 146 -34.21 -17.16 -13.39
N SER A 147 -34.87 -18.26 -13.04
CA SER A 147 -34.95 -18.73 -11.65
C SER A 147 -33.60 -19.20 -11.12
N GLU A 148 -32.81 -19.91 -11.92
CA GLU A 148 -31.48 -20.36 -11.52
C GLU A 148 -30.52 -19.18 -11.34
N LYS A 149 -30.54 -18.20 -12.27
CA LYS A 149 -29.78 -16.95 -12.11
C LYS A 149 -30.12 -16.25 -10.81
N LYS A 150 -31.41 -16.10 -10.49
CA LYS A 150 -31.87 -15.47 -9.25
C LYS A 150 -31.32 -16.18 -8.01
N VAL A 151 -31.40 -17.52 -7.96
CA VAL A 151 -30.90 -18.30 -6.80
C VAL A 151 -29.39 -18.13 -6.65
N ARG A 152 -28.63 -18.19 -7.75
CA ARG A 152 -27.18 -18.04 -7.72
C ARG A 152 -26.74 -16.63 -7.32
N LEU A 153 -27.42 -15.59 -7.83
CA LEU A 153 -27.14 -14.20 -7.49
C LEU A 153 -27.38 -13.90 -6.01
N GLU A 154 -28.46 -14.42 -5.42
CA GLU A 154 -28.69 -14.25 -3.97
C GLU A 154 -27.62 -14.98 -3.15
N SER A 155 -27.27 -16.21 -3.51
CA SER A 155 -26.20 -16.96 -2.84
C SER A 155 -24.83 -16.24 -2.93
N LEU A 156 -24.51 -15.70 -4.11
CA LEU A 156 -23.29 -14.91 -4.33
C LEU A 156 -23.28 -13.65 -3.46
N LYS A 157 -24.39 -12.92 -3.41
CA LYS A 157 -24.55 -11.70 -2.62
C LYS A 157 -24.42 -11.95 -1.11
N ASP A 158 -25.00 -13.04 -0.61
CA ASP A 158 -24.90 -13.41 0.80
C ASP A 158 -23.47 -13.82 1.17
N THR A 159 -22.80 -14.58 0.30
CA THR A 159 -21.39 -14.93 0.45
C THR A 159 -20.51 -13.69 0.47
N TYR A 160 -20.68 -12.78 -0.48
CA TYR A 160 -19.95 -11.52 -0.56
C TYR A 160 -20.12 -10.67 0.71
N LYS A 161 -21.36 -10.47 1.19
CA LYS A 161 -21.62 -9.72 2.42
C LYS A 161 -20.92 -10.35 3.63
N SER A 162 -21.02 -11.67 3.77
CA SER A 162 -20.39 -12.40 4.88
C SER A 162 -18.86 -12.23 4.87
N GLN A 163 -18.23 -12.40 3.71
CA GLN A 163 -16.78 -12.23 3.53
C GLN A 163 -16.34 -10.78 3.78
N LYS A 164 -17.10 -9.79 3.26
CA LYS A 164 -16.81 -8.37 3.46
C LYS A 164 -16.83 -8.00 4.94
N GLU A 165 -17.82 -8.47 5.69
CA GLU A 165 -17.91 -8.21 7.12
C GLU A 165 -16.81 -8.95 7.91
N SER A 166 -16.42 -10.16 7.49
CA SER A 166 -15.25 -10.84 8.07
C SER A 166 -13.98 -10.03 7.90
N LEU A 167 -13.68 -9.58 6.67
CA LEU A 167 -12.50 -8.77 6.38
C LEU A 167 -12.48 -7.45 7.17
N LYS A 168 -13.63 -6.79 7.36
CA LYS A 168 -13.71 -5.59 8.20
C LYS A 168 -13.39 -5.88 9.66
N ARG A 169 -13.93 -6.98 10.21
CA ARG A 169 -13.64 -7.40 11.59
C ARG A 169 -12.16 -7.75 11.76
N GLU A 170 -11.61 -8.54 10.84
CA GLU A 170 -10.20 -8.89 10.82
C GLU A 170 -9.29 -7.66 10.71
N LYS A 171 -9.62 -6.69 9.84
CA LYS A 171 -8.91 -5.40 9.75
C LYS A 171 -8.89 -4.68 11.10
N LYS A 172 -10.04 -4.58 11.76
CA LYS A 172 -10.17 -3.91 13.05
C LYS A 172 -9.35 -4.63 14.13
N SER A 173 -9.50 -5.95 14.24
CA SER A 173 -8.75 -6.77 15.19
C SER A 173 -7.23 -6.69 14.95
N ALA A 174 -6.80 -6.77 13.70
CA ALA A 174 -5.40 -6.66 13.33
C ALA A 174 -4.82 -5.28 13.67
N LYS A 175 -5.53 -4.17 13.40
CA LYS A 175 -5.06 -2.82 13.79
C LYS A 175 -4.99 -2.65 15.31
N ASN A 176 -5.96 -3.20 16.04
CA ASN A 176 -6.03 -3.09 17.50
C ASN A 176 -4.92 -3.87 18.21
N ALA A 177 -4.37 -4.93 17.61
CA ALA A 177 -3.22 -5.66 18.16
C ALA A 177 -1.94 -4.81 18.27
N PHE A 178 -1.91 -3.63 17.65
CA PHE A 178 -0.79 -2.69 17.68
C PHE A 178 -1.18 -1.33 18.32
N SER A 179 -2.33 -1.25 18.99
CA SER A 179 -2.72 -0.09 19.81
C SER A 179 -2.23 -0.24 21.24
#